data_AF-L7ZWE1-F1
#
_entry.id   AF-L7ZWE1-F1
#
_cell.length_a   1.000
_cell.length_b   1.000
_cell.length_c   1.000
_cell.angle_alpha   90.00
_cell.angle_beta   90.00
_cell.angle_gamma   90.00
#
_symmetry.space_group_name_H-M   'P 1'
#
loop_
_entity.id
_entity.type
_entity.pdbx_description
1 polymer ?
#
loop_
_entity_poly.entity_id
_entity_poly.type
_entity_poly.pdbx_seq_one_letter_code
_entity_poly.pdbx_strand_id
1 'polypeptide(L)'
;MDESMRHDIALFRYGLIALLVNGQVEPKTYLKEVSERVHHVPHQGDKRIAAKTILDWCTRYKKGGFDALKPKRRSDRGHSRRLSPDDEDHILALRKEHPTMPVTVFYEHLIEQGEIPENHTSYFTI
;
A
#
# COMPACT_ATOMS: atom_id res chain seq x y z
N MET A 1 7.56 -0.46 -2.43
CA MET A 1 7.86 0.98 -2.37
C MET A 1 9.18 1.16 -1.67
N ASP A 2 10.17 1.67 -2.38
CA ASP A 2 11.49 2.00 -1.84
C ASP A 2 11.45 3.31 -1.02
N GLU A 3 12.59 3.70 -0.43
CA GLU A 3 12.66 4.91 0.41
C GLU A 3 12.57 6.21 -0.41
N SER A 4 13.11 6.23 -1.63
CA SER A 4 13.06 7.42 -2.49
C SER A 4 11.63 7.78 -2.85
N MET A 5 10.84 6.79 -3.30
CA MET A 5 9.42 6.97 -3.59
C MET A 5 8.64 7.47 -2.39
N ARG A 6 8.96 6.98 -1.19
CA ARG A 6 8.31 7.43 0.06
C ARG A 6 8.66 8.86 0.38
N HIS A 7 9.92 9.25 0.16
CA HIS A 7 10.40 10.61 0.35
C HIS A 7 9.73 11.57 -0.63
N ASP A 8 9.66 11.24 -1.92
CA ASP A 8 9.01 12.08 -2.95
C ASP A 8 7.54 12.34 -2.61
N ILE A 9 6.82 11.30 -2.18
CA ILE A 9 5.43 11.44 -1.75
C ILE A 9 5.32 12.31 -0.50
N ALA A 10 6.25 12.20 0.45
CA ALA A 10 6.27 13.06 1.64
C ALA A 10 6.54 14.53 1.29
N LEU A 11 7.45 14.79 0.35
CA LEU A 11 7.77 16.12 -0.14
C LEU A 11 6.58 16.77 -0.83
N PHE A 12 5.91 16.03 -1.71
CA PHE A 12 4.66 16.47 -2.32
C PHE A 12 3.59 16.82 -1.28
N ARG A 13 3.36 15.95 -0.30
CA ARG A 13 2.41 16.19 0.80
C ARG A 13 2.78 17.43 1.60
N TYR A 14 4.07 17.60 1.91
CA TYR A 14 4.56 18.77 2.63
C TYR A 14 4.29 20.06 1.86
N GLY A 15 4.54 20.09 0.54
CA GLY A 15 4.24 21.24 -0.32
C GLY A 15 2.77 21.68 -0.26
N LEU A 16 1.83 20.73 -0.12
CA LEU A 16 0.40 21.04 0.02
C LEU A 16 -0.02 21.51 1.41
N ILE A 17 0.77 21.23 2.46
CA ILE A 17 0.39 21.58 3.84
C ILE A 17 1.24 22.69 4.44
N ALA A 18 2.40 23.03 3.86
CA ALA A 18 3.36 23.98 4.42
C ALA A 18 2.70 25.32 4.79
N LEU A 19 1.92 25.88 3.86
CA LEU A 19 1.20 27.14 4.09
C LEU A 19 0.16 27.02 5.21
N LEU A 20 -0.55 25.89 5.28
CA LEU A 20 -1.55 25.63 6.33
C LEU A 20 -0.93 25.46 7.71
N VAL A 21 0.16 24.69 7.82
CA VAL A 21 0.80 24.41 9.11
C VAL A 21 1.54 25.63 9.65
N ASN A 22 2.03 26.50 8.77
CA ASN A 22 2.67 27.77 9.14
C ASN A 22 1.66 28.91 9.36
N GLY A 23 0.35 28.68 9.17
CA GLY A 23 -0.68 29.70 9.35
C GLY A 23 -0.60 30.85 8.34
N GLN A 24 -0.03 30.61 7.16
CA GLN A 24 0.20 31.63 6.12
C GLN A 24 -1.01 31.85 5.21
N VAL A 25 -2.05 31.02 5.34
CA VAL A 25 -3.27 31.06 4.52
C VAL A 25 -4.50 30.84 5.38
N GLU A 26 -5.64 31.38 4.95
CA GLU A 26 -6.93 31.06 5.57
C GLU A 26 -7.30 29.59 5.23
N PRO A 27 -7.52 28.71 6.24
CA PRO A 27 -7.64 27.28 5.99
C PRO A 27 -8.81 26.87 5.08
N LYS A 28 -10.00 27.47 5.23
CA LYS A 28 -11.18 27.03 4.46
C LYS A 28 -11.02 27.32 2.97
N THR A 29 -10.54 28.51 2.65
CA THR A 29 -10.35 29.00 1.28
C THR A 29 -9.25 28.19 0.59
N TYR A 30 -8.11 28.03 1.25
CA TYR A 30 -7.00 27.25 0.70
C TYR A 30 -7.35 25.78 0.51
N LEU A 31 -8.03 25.15 1.48
CA LEU A 31 -8.45 23.75 1.34
C LEU A 31 -9.42 23.55 0.19
N LYS A 32 -10.37 24.48 0.00
CA LYS A 32 -11.30 24.43 -1.14
C LYS A 32 -10.52 24.46 -2.46
N GLU A 33 -9.69 25.49 -2.63
CA GLU A 33 -8.86 25.69 -3.83
C GLU A 33 -7.98 24.47 -4.15
N VAL A 34 -7.25 23.96 -3.15
CA VAL A 34 -6.33 22.84 -3.35
C VAL A 34 -7.09 21.53 -3.59
N SER A 35 -8.27 21.34 -3.00
CA SER A 35 -9.06 20.10 -3.18
C SER A 35 -9.76 20.01 -4.54
N GLU A 36 -10.06 21.14 -5.16
CA GLU A 36 -10.68 21.20 -6.50
C GLU A 36 -9.66 20.97 -7.63
N ARG A 37 -8.37 21.19 -7.36
CA ARG A 37 -7.26 20.97 -8.29
C ARG A 37 -6.93 19.49 -8.49
N VAL A 38 -6.48 19.18 -9.70
CA VAL A 38 -5.81 17.91 -10.02
C VAL A 38 -4.33 18.08 -9.72
N HIS A 39 -3.75 17.14 -8.98
CA HIS A 39 -2.35 17.14 -8.60
C HIS A 39 -1.63 15.98 -9.24
N HIS A 40 -0.43 16.23 -9.77
CA HIS A 40 0.47 15.17 -10.20
C HIS A 40 1.16 14.55 -8.97
N VAL A 41 0.63 13.44 -8.48
CA VAL A 41 1.15 12.78 -7.28
C VAL A 41 2.33 11.88 -7.68
N PRO A 42 3.53 12.06 -7.09
CA PRO A 42 4.70 11.25 -7.42
C PRO A 42 4.40 9.76 -7.34
N HIS A 43 4.78 9.01 -8.37
CA HIS A 43 4.60 7.55 -8.48
C HIS A 43 3.13 7.07 -8.48
N GLN A 44 2.16 7.99 -8.54
CA GLN A 44 0.74 7.66 -8.41
C GLN A 44 -0.15 8.32 -9.48
N GLY A 45 0.40 9.24 -10.27
CA GLY A 45 -0.29 9.93 -11.37
C GLY A 45 -1.23 11.03 -10.88
N ASP A 46 -2.07 11.50 -11.79
CA ASP A 46 -2.92 12.66 -11.59
C ASP A 46 -4.17 12.33 -10.76
N LYS A 47 -4.35 13.03 -9.64
CA LYS A 47 -5.45 12.78 -8.69
C LYS A 47 -5.95 14.07 -8.05
N ARG A 48 -7.25 14.11 -7.78
CA ARG A 48 -7.83 15.07 -6.83
C ARG A 48 -7.65 14.56 -5.40
N ILE A 49 -7.38 15.48 -4.48
CA ILE A 49 -7.12 15.16 -3.08
C ILE A 49 -8.17 15.84 -2.22
N ALA A 50 -8.96 15.05 -1.50
CA ALA A 50 -10.00 15.59 -0.65
C ALA A 50 -9.42 16.49 0.45
N ALA A 51 -10.12 17.57 0.79
CA ALA A 51 -9.74 18.50 1.85
C ALA A 51 -9.46 17.79 3.19
N LYS A 52 -10.26 16.76 3.53
CA LYS A 52 -10.06 15.93 4.72
C LYS A 52 -8.69 15.24 4.73
N THR A 53 -8.23 14.74 3.59
CA THR A 53 -6.91 14.08 3.47
C THR A 53 -5.77 15.07 3.72
N ILE A 54 -5.90 16.31 3.22
CA ILE A 54 -4.91 17.38 3.43
C ILE A 54 -4.86 17.77 4.92
N LEU A 55 -6.01 17.85 5.59
CA LEU A 55 -6.11 18.08 7.05
C LEU A 55 -5.48 16.95 7.87
N ASP A 56 -5.69 15.70 7.46
CA ASP A 56 -5.05 14.55 8.10
C ASP A 56 -3.53 14.63 7.99
N TRP A 57 -2.99 15.07 6.86
CA TRP A 57 -1.55 15.31 6.70
C TRP A 57 -1.05 16.44 7.59
N CYS A 58 -1.79 17.55 7.72
CA CYS A 58 -1.47 18.61 8.68
C CYS A 58 -1.36 18.04 10.11
N THR A 59 -2.33 17.22 10.51
CA THR A 59 -2.36 16.60 11.85
C THR A 59 -1.19 15.65 12.06
N ARG A 60 -0.86 14.83 11.06
CA ARG A 60 0.30 13.91 11.12
C ARG A 60 1.62 14.67 11.20
N TYR A 61 1.79 15.70 10.39
CA TYR A 61 2.98 16.53 10.38
C TYR A 61 3.20 17.23 11.74
N LYS A 62 2.15 17.80 12.33
CA LYS A 62 2.22 18.41 13.67
C LYS A 62 2.65 17.42 14.76
N LYS A 63 2.33 16.13 14.61
CA LYS A 63 2.65 15.09 15.61
C LYS A 63 4.00 14.41 15.40
N GLY A 64 4.44 14.24 14.15
CA GLY A 64 5.62 13.43 13.83
C GLY A 64 6.50 13.98 12.71
N GLY A 65 6.37 15.27 12.41
CA GLY A 65 7.17 15.97 11.42
C GLY A 65 7.05 15.39 10.02
N PHE A 66 8.11 15.57 9.24
CA PHE A 66 8.17 15.17 7.83
C PHE A 66 8.05 13.65 7.64
N ASP A 67 8.69 12.85 8.51
CA ASP A 67 8.64 11.38 8.40
C ASP A 67 7.22 10.82 8.55
N ALA A 68 6.35 11.49 9.33
CA ALA A 68 4.94 11.10 9.46
C ALA A 68 4.14 11.29 8.15
N LEU A 69 4.66 12.02 7.17
CA LEU A 69 4.09 12.17 5.83
C LEU A 69 4.53 11.06 4.87
N LYS A 70 5.57 10.30 5.17
CA LYS A 70 5.97 9.17 4.34
C LYS A 70 4.87 8.11 4.34
N PRO A 71 4.47 7.55 3.19
CA PRO A 71 3.59 6.39 3.15
C PRO A 71 4.11 5.28 4.07
N LYS A 72 3.23 4.70 4.88
CA LYS A 72 3.58 3.52 5.67
C LYS A 72 3.80 2.36 4.71
N ARG A 73 4.83 1.56 4.98
CA ARG A 73 4.94 0.23 4.37
C ARG A 73 3.72 -0.56 4.84
N ARG A 74 3.05 -1.27 3.93
CA ARG A 74 1.96 -2.14 4.36
C ARG A 74 2.55 -3.24 5.26
N SER A 75 1.87 -3.52 6.36
CA SER A 75 2.29 -4.54 7.34
C SER A 75 2.08 -5.97 6.84
N ASP A 76 1.25 -6.16 5.81
CA ASP A 76 0.93 -7.44 5.17
C ASP A 76 1.92 -7.82 4.05
N ARG A 77 3.09 -7.16 3.99
CA ARG A 77 4.04 -7.40 2.92
C ARG A 77 4.83 -8.68 3.19
N GLY A 78 4.49 -9.74 2.45
CA GLY A 78 5.18 -11.04 2.49
C GLY A 78 4.35 -12.17 3.09
N HIS A 79 3.18 -11.87 3.64
CA HIS A 79 2.26 -12.90 4.14
C HIS A 79 0.98 -12.87 3.32
N SER A 80 0.56 -14.04 2.86
CA SER A 80 -0.77 -14.17 2.30
C SER A 80 -1.80 -13.84 3.39
N ARG A 81 -2.85 -13.09 3.03
CA ARG A 81 -4.02 -12.93 3.93
C ARG A 81 -4.89 -14.18 4.00
N ARG A 82 -4.63 -15.13 3.10
CA ARG A 82 -5.44 -16.34 2.90
C ARG A 82 -4.72 -17.56 3.45
N LEU A 83 -3.43 -17.70 3.20
CA LEU A 83 -2.62 -18.79 3.74
C LEU A 83 -2.17 -18.44 5.16
N SER A 84 -2.38 -19.36 6.09
CA SER A 84 -1.73 -19.29 7.39
C SER A 84 -0.23 -19.62 7.23
N PRO A 85 0.63 -19.28 8.22
CA PRO A 85 2.03 -19.68 8.19
C PRO A 85 2.23 -21.20 8.03
N ASP A 86 1.35 -22.00 8.65
CA ASP A 86 1.39 -23.46 8.56
C ASP A 86 1.06 -23.93 7.13
N ASP A 87 0.09 -23.29 6.47
CA ASP A 87 -0.24 -23.58 5.07
C ASP A 87 0.93 -23.19 4.14
N GLU A 88 1.57 -22.04 4.38
CA GLU A 88 2.73 -21.59 3.59
C GLU A 88 3.88 -22.61 3.68
N ASP A 89 4.23 -23.06 4.89
CA ASP A 89 5.29 -24.04 5.11
C ASP A 89 4.97 -25.41 4.48
N HIS A 90 3.72 -25.86 4.59
CA HIS A 90 3.26 -27.12 4.01
C HIS A 90 3.31 -27.10 2.47
N ILE A 91 2.78 -26.04 1.85
CA ILE A 91 2.82 -25.87 0.39
C ILE A 91 4.27 -25.78 -0.11
N LEU A 92 5.16 -25.12 0.64
CA LEU A 92 6.59 -25.08 0.32
C LEU A 92 7.26 -26.45 0.41
N ALA A 93 6.88 -27.30 1.36
CA ALA A 93 7.38 -28.68 1.44
C ALA A 93 6.95 -29.49 0.21
N LEU A 94 5.66 -29.48 -0.12
CA LEU A 94 5.12 -30.13 -1.32
C LEU A 94 5.76 -29.59 -2.61
N ARG A 95 6.03 -28.28 -2.67
CA ARG A 95 6.68 -27.68 -3.84
C ARG A 95 8.11 -28.19 -4.05
N LYS A 96 8.83 -28.50 -2.97
CA LYS A 96 10.20 -29.06 -3.03
C LYS A 96 10.21 -30.51 -3.53
N GLU A 97 9.12 -31.26 -3.31
CA GLU A 97 8.96 -32.62 -3.83
C GLU A 97 8.65 -32.63 -5.33
N HIS A 98 8.03 -31.55 -5.84
CA HIS A 98 7.66 -31.39 -7.24
C HIS A 98 8.33 -30.19 -7.93
N PRO A 99 9.68 -30.08 -7.95
CA PRO A 99 10.38 -28.84 -8.33
C PRO A 99 10.20 -28.48 -9.83
N THR A 100 9.98 -29.47 -10.69
CA THR A 100 9.83 -29.27 -12.14
C THR A 100 8.37 -29.11 -12.58
N MET A 101 7.40 -29.29 -11.66
CA MET A 101 5.99 -29.18 -12.00
C MET A 101 5.63 -27.72 -12.30
N PRO A 102 4.88 -27.43 -13.39
CA PRO A 102 4.37 -26.08 -13.64
C PRO A 102 3.44 -25.61 -12.52
N VAL A 103 3.46 -24.33 -12.18
CA VAL A 103 2.70 -23.77 -11.04
C VAL A 103 1.19 -23.98 -11.19
N THR A 104 0.64 -23.86 -12.39
CA THR A 104 -0.80 -24.07 -12.64
C THR A 104 -1.21 -25.53 -12.36
N VAL A 105 -0.38 -26.48 -12.78
CA VAL A 105 -0.60 -27.92 -12.53
C VAL A 105 -0.41 -28.25 -11.05
N PHE A 106 0.58 -27.63 -10.40
CA PHE A 106 0.79 -27.79 -8.97
C PHE A 106 -0.40 -27.26 -8.16
N TYR A 107 -0.97 -26.12 -8.54
CA TYR A 107 -2.19 -25.59 -7.94
C TYR A 107 -3.40 -26.53 -8.10
N GLU A 108 -3.62 -27.07 -9.29
CA GLU A 108 -4.66 -28.08 -9.53
C GLU A 108 -4.42 -29.32 -8.67
N HIS A 109 -3.18 -29.80 -8.59
CA HIS A 109 -2.81 -30.93 -7.76
C HIS A 109 -3.10 -30.70 -6.27
N LEU A 110 -2.80 -29.51 -5.73
CA LEU A 110 -3.13 -29.16 -4.34
C LEU A 110 -4.64 -29.19 -4.07
N ILE A 111 -5.47 -28.78 -5.04
CA ILE A 111 -6.94 -28.86 -4.92
C ILE A 111 -7.40 -30.33 -4.97
N GLU A 112 -6.88 -31.11 -5.92
CA GLU A 112 -7.25 -32.53 -6.10
C GLU A 112 -6.91 -33.38 -4.87
N GLN A 113 -5.78 -33.11 -4.22
CA GLN A 113 -5.36 -33.79 -2.99
C GLN A 113 -6.07 -33.24 -1.74
N GLY A 114 -6.84 -32.15 -1.87
CA GLY A 114 -7.53 -31.51 -0.75
C GLY A 114 -6.62 -30.71 0.19
N GLU A 115 -5.37 -30.43 -0.23
CA GLU A 115 -4.39 -29.64 0.53
C GLU A 115 -4.80 -28.18 0.65
N ILE A 116 -5.51 -27.66 -0.36
CA ILE A 116 -6.14 -26.34 -0.32
C ILE A 116 -7.60 -26.43 -0.81
N PRO A 117 -8.56 -25.74 -0.16
CA PRO A 117 -9.92 -25.68 -0.67
C PRO A 117 -10.02 -24.89 -1.97
N GLU A 118 -10.90 -25.33 -2.88
CA GLU A 118 -11.23 -24.58 -4.07
C GLU A 118 -11.75 -23.17 -3.69
N ASN A 119 -11.21 -22.12 -4.32
CA ASN A 119 -11.46 -20.70 -4.02
C ASN A 119 -10.85 -20.13 -2.72
N HIS A 120 -10.09 -20.92 -1.96
CA HIS A 120 -9.40 -20.40 -0.78
C HIS A 120 -8.28 -19.42 -1.16
N THR A 121 -7.49 -19.74 -2.19
CA THR A 121 -6.42 -18.90 -2.73
C THR A 121 -6.36 -18.98 -4.26
N SER A 122 -5.58 -18.11 -4.91
CA SER A 122 -5.38 -18.12 -6.37
C SER A 122 -4.06 -18.79 -6.72
N TYR A 123 -3.94 -19.39 -7.91
CA TYR A 123 -2.66 -19.93 -8.39
C TYR A 123 -1.55 -18.88 -8.45
N PHE A 124 -1.86 -17.58 -8.56
CA PHE A 124 -0.86 -16.49 -8.47
C PHE A 124 -0.27 -16.31 -7.07
N THR A 125 -0.92 -16.89 -6.06
CA THR A 125 -0.50 -16.84 -4.65
C THR A 125 0.32 -18.08 -4.26
N ILE A 126 0.21 -19.18 -5.02
CA ILE A 126 1.00 -20.41 -4.89
C ILE A 126 2.30 -20.26 -5.68
#